data_AF-A0A8S9KEJ3-F1
#
_entry.id   AF-A0A8S9KEJ3-F1
#
_cell.length_a   1.000
_cell.length_b   1.000
_cell.length_c   1.000
_cell.angle_alpha   90.00
_cell.angle_beta   90.00
_cell.angle_gamma   90.00
#
_symmetry.space_group_name_H-M   'P 1'
#
loop_
_entity.id
_entity.type
_entity.pdbx_description
1 polymer ?
#
loop_
_entity_poly.entity_id
_entity_poly.type
_entity_poly.pdbx_seq_one_letter_code
_entity_poly.pdbx_strand_id
1 'polypeptide(L)'
;MTHPHDEYMHKKELKKYNNMLGCIADAHYGIPTRCPCAGRIVDEVSPGKKFPSDFDTHPGRKYFTSANFEDEVKGLLKRVDEMAAEITELKDELKRV
;
A
#
# COMPACT_ATOMS: atom_id res chain seq x y z
N MET A 1 -14.41 -44.70 -2.84
CA MET A 1 -14.04 -43.91 -1.64
C MET A 1 -12.65 -43.38 -1.89
N THR A 2 -12.47 -42.08 -1.88
CA THR A 2 -11.15 -41.44 -1.97
C THR A 2 -10.32 -41.86 -0.75
N HIS A 3 -9.04 -42.16 -0.95
CA HIS A 3 -8.19 -42.56 0.16
C HIS A 3 -8.08 -41.38 1.14
N PRO A 4 -8.07 -41.59 2.47
CA PRO A 4 -8.05 -40.50 3.45
C PRO A 4 -6.94 -39.47 3.23
N HIS A 5 -5.82 -39.90 2.62
CA HIS A 5 -4.73 -39.03 2.22
C HIS A 5 -5.10 -38.08 1.08
N ASP A 6 -5.84 -38.55 0.08
CA ASP A 6 -6.25 -37.75 -1.09
C ASP A 6 -7.26 -36.70 -0.67
N GLU A 7 -8.19 -37.05 0.24
CA GLU A 7 -9.13 -36.10 0.83
C GLU A 7 -8.42 -35.01 1.65
N TYR A 8 -7.38 -35.39 2.41
CA TYR A 8 -6.55 -34.45 3.14
C TYR A 8 -5.79 -33.50 2.21
N MET A 9 -5.17 -34.02 1.15
CA MET A 9 -4.45 -33.21 0.17
C MET A 9 -5.39 -32.26 -0.56
N HIS A 10 -6.56 -32.75 -0.98
CA HIS A 10 -7.57 -31.93 -1.64
C HIS A 10 -8.05 -30.78 -0.74
N LYS A 11 -8.30 -31.05 0.55
CA LYS A 11 -8.68 -30.02 1.52
C LYS A 11 -7.55 -28.98 1.74
N LYS A 12 -6.30 -29.40 1.72
CA LYS A 12 -5.13 -28.52 1.84
C LYS A 12 -5.00 -27.59 0.62
N GLU A 13 -5.24 -28.10 -0.58
CA GLU A 13 -5.23 -27.31 -1.81
C GLU A 13 -6.39 -26.31 -1.84
N LEU A 14 -7.59 -26.75 -1.48
CA LEU A 14 -8.76 -25.86 -1.41
C LEU A 14 -8.55 -24.72 -0.41
N LYS A 15 -7.91 -25.00 0.73
CA LYS A 15 -7.52 -23.96 1.70
C LYS A 15 -6.54 -22.96 1.11
N LYS A 16 -5.52 -23.41 0.36
CA LYS A 16 -4.57 -22.52 -0.31
C LYS A 16 -5.26 -21.63 -1.34
N TYR A 17 -6.14 -22.20 -2.16
CA TYR A 17 -6.90 -21.47 -3.17
C TYR A 17 -7.80 -20.40 -2.53
N ASN A 18 -8.55 -20.74 -1.47
CA ASN A 18 -9.38 -19.77 -0.76
C ASN A 18 -8.56 -18.66 -0.10
N ASN A 19 -7.37 -18.96 0.42
CA ASN A 19 -6.46 -17.94 0.95
C ASN A 19 -5.97 -16.99 -0.15
N MET A 20 -5.64 -17.52 -1.34
CA MET A 20 -5.23 -16.71 -2.50
C MET A 20 -6.36 -15.77 -2.94
N LEU A 21 -7.60 -16.26 -3.05
CA LEU A 21 -8.75 -15.42 -3.37
C LEU A 21 -8.97 -14.32 -2.32
N GLY A 22 -8.78 -14.62 -1.03
CA GLY A 22 -8.82 -13.63 0.04
C GLY A 22 -7.77 -12.53 -0.16
N CYS A 23 -6.53 -12.90 -0.49
CA CYS A 23 -5.46 -11.93 -0.77
C CYS A 23 -5.77 -11.04 -1.99
N ILE A 24 -6.38 -11.61 -3.04
CA ILE A 24 -6.80 -10.87 -4.23
C ILE A 24 -7.92 -9.88 -3.87
N ALA A 25 -8.94 -10.31 -3.15
CA ALA A 25 -10.02 -9.45 -2.69
C ALA A 25 -9.49 -8.31 -1.80
N ASP A 26 -8.61 -8.64 -0.86
CA ASP A 26 -7.94 -7.66 0.01
C ASP A 26 -7.15 -6.65 -0.85
N ALA A 27 -6.41 -7.07 -1.87
CA ALA A 27 -5.69 -6.16 -2.77
C ALA A 27 -6.61 -5.27 -3.63
N HIS A 28 -7.77 -5.77 -4.04
CA HIS A 28 -8.74 -4.99 -4.83
C HIS A 28 -9.53 -3.97 -3.99
N TYR A 29 -9.88 -4.32 -2.75
CA TYR A 29 -10.70 -3.49 -1.87
C TYR A 29 -9.90 -2.73 -0.79
N GLY A 30 -8.59 -2.94 -0.70
CA GLY A 30 -7.66 -2.18 0.13
C GLY A 30 -7.13 -2.94 1.34
N ILE A 31 -7.73 -2.73 2.53
CA ILE A 31 -7.16 -3.22 3.80
C ILE A 31 -7.35 -4.74 3.89
N PRO A 32 -6.26 -5.51 4.06
CA PRO A 32 -6.40 -6.93 4.26
C PRO A 32 -7.23 -7.24 5.49
N THR A 33 -8.16 -8.18 5.37
CA THR A 33 -8.94 -8.68 6.51
C THR A 33 -8.29 -9.90 7.16
N ARG A 34 -7.28 -10.51 6.49
CA ARG A 34 -6.50 -11.65 7.00
C ARG A 34 -5.03 -11.55 6.59
N CYS A 35 -4.10 -11.94 7.47
CA CYS A 35 -2.69 -12.05 7.07
C CYS A 35 -2.55 -13.16 6.02
N PRO A 36 -1.77 -12.95 4.94
CA PRO A 36 -1.41 -14.03 4.00
C PRO A 36 -0.74 -15.22 4.69
N CYS A 37 -0.08 -14.96 5.83
CA CYS A 37 0.51 -15.95 6.73
C CYS A 37 -0.51 -16.74 7.58
N ALA A 38 -1.82 -16.50 7.41
CA ALA A 38 -2.90 -16.98 8.27
C ALA A 38 -2.85 -16.50 9.74
N GLY A 39 -1.96 -15.56 10.06
CA GLY A 39 -1.93 -14.87 11.35
C GLY A 39 -3.08 -13.87 11.50
N ARG A 40 -3.38 -13.51 12.75
CA ARG A 40 -4.29 -12.41 13.08
C ARG A 40 -3.67 -11.09 12.57
N ILE A 41 -4.46 -10.28 11.87
CA ILE A 41 -4.07 -8.90 11.62
C ILE A 41 -4.19 -8.15 12.93
N VAL A 42 -3.07 -7.61 13.38
CA VAL A 42 -3.01 -6.76 14.56
C VAL A 42 -3.41 -5.35 14.10
N ASP A 43 -4.51 -4.86 14.66
CA ASP A 43 -5.03 -3.49 14.50
C ASP A 43 -4.27 -2.48 15.38
N GLU A 44 -3.59 -2.98 16.41
CA GLU A 44 -2.70 -2.19 17.26
C GLU A 44 -1.45 -1.76 16.47
N VAL A 45 -1.35 -0.45 16.27
CA VAL A 45 -0.11 0.20 15.80
C VAL A 45 0.97 -0.01 16.86
N SER A 46 2.12 -0.58 16.45
CA SER A 46 3.28 -0.73 17.34
C SER A 46 3.67 0.65 17.88
N PRO A 47 3.73 0.88 19.21
CA PRO A 47 4.08 2.18 19.79
C PRO A 47 5.49 2.65 19.45
N GLY A 48 6.35 1.75 18.94
CA GLY A 48 7.72 2.05 18.54
C GLY A 48 8.03 1.52 17.14
N LYS A 49 9.02 2.16 16.49
CA LYS A 49 9.57 1.75 15.19
C LYS A 49 10.11 0.32 15.29
N LYS A 50 9.43 -0.63 14.65
CA LYS A 50 9.82 -2.05 14.65
C LYS A 50 11.03 -2.33 13.74
N PHE A 51 11.26 -1.48 12.74
CA PHE A 51 12.41 -1.54 11.83
C PHE A 51 13.05 -0.16 11.69
N PRO A 52 14.39 -0.07 11.55
CA PRO A 52 15.10 1.21 11.33
C PRO A 52 14.72 1.89 10.01
N SER A 53 14.35 1.10 8.99
CA SER A 53 13.78 1.58 7.74
C SER A 53 12.27 1.75 7.93
N ASP A 54 11.89 3.00 8.16
CA ASP A 54 10.53 3.47 8.40
C ASP A 54 9.49 2.91 7.43
N PHE A 55 8.54 2.19 7.99
CA PHE A 55 7.15 2.34 7.57
C PHE A 55 6.41 2.86 8.79
N ASP A 56 6.21 4.17 8.85
CA ASP A 56 5.48 4.78 9.95
C ASP A 56 4.01 4.39 9.81
N THR A 57 3.54 3.63 10.78
CA THR A 57 2.12 3.29 10.90
C THR A 57 1.50 4.43 11.69
N HIS A 58 1.29 5.57 11.03
CA HIS A 58 0.58 6.66 11.69
C HIS A 58 -0.78 6.18 12.19
N PRO A 59 -1.14 6.43 13.47
CA PRO A 59 -2.42 6.02 14.02
C PRO A 59 -3.58 6.54 13.16
N GLY A 60 -4.39 5.62 12.64
CA GLY A 60 -5.58 5.93 11.83
C GLY A 60 -5.37 6.07 10.31
N ARG A 61 -4.15 5.88 9.77
CA ARG A 61 -3.93 5.89 8.32
C ARG A 61 -3.86 4.50 7.72
N LYS A 62 -4.63 4.29 6.64
CA LYS A 62 -4.85 3.00 5.97
C LYS A 62 -3.71 2.56 5.04
N TYR A 63 -2.65 3.36 4.91
CA TYR A 63 -1.57 3.13 3.95
C TYR A 63 -0.20 3.35 4.61
N PHE A 64 0.79 2.60 4.14
CA PHE A 64 2.20 2.83 4.47
C PHE A 64 2.57 4.24 4.00
N THR A 65 2.75 5.15 4.95
CA THR A 65 3.15 6.52 4.66
C THR A 65 4.61 6.66 5.06
N SER A 66 5.46 7.22 4.18
CA SER A 66 6.85 7.54 4.50
C SER A 66 6.90 8.42 5.74
N ALA A 67 7.85 8.22 6.65
CA ALA A 67 8.01 9.09 7.82
C ALA A 67 8.31 10.56 7.43
N ASN A 68 8.84 10.77 6.22
CA ASN A 68 9.20 12.09 5.70
C ASN A 68 8.20 12.59 4.65
N PHE A 69 6.96 12.07 4.64
CA PHE A 69 5.98 12.42 3.61
C PHE A 69 5.71 13.93 3.54
N GLU A 70 5.78 14.66 4.65
CA GLU A 70 5.59 16.12 4.66
C GLU A 70 6.69 16.83 3.86
N ASP A 71 7.94 16.42 4.04
CA ASP A 71 9.08 16.95 3.29
C ASP A 71 9.04 16.57 1.81
N GLU A 72 8.64 15.33 1.51
CA GLU A 72 8.41 14.87 0.14
C GLU A 72 7.32 15.69 -0.56
N VAL A 73 6.17 15.89 0.10
CA VAL A 73 5.05 16.72 -0.40
C VAL A 73 5.51 18.16 -0.60
N LYS A 74 6.26 18.73 0.34
CA LYS A 74 6.80 20.08 0.22
C LYS A 74 7.76 20.23 -0.96
N GLY A 75 8.62 19.24 -1.20
CA GLY A 75 9.51 19.20 -2.36
C GLY A 75 8.74 19.11 -3.68
N LEU A 76 7.67 18.32 -3.73
CA LEU A 76 6.80 18.22 -4.89
C LEU A 76 6.07 19.54 -5.17
N LEU A 77 5.52 20.19 -4.15
CA LEU A 77 4.85 21.49 -4.30
C LEU A 77 5.78 22.54 -4.90
N LYS A 78 7.02 22.63 -4.39
CA LYS A 78 8.03 23.55 -4.94
C LYS A 78 8.27 23.34 -6.43
N ARG A 79 8.38 22.08 -6.88
CA ARG A 79 8.57 21.74 -8.30
C ARG A 79 7.35 22.11 -9.14
N VAL A 80 6.14 21.95 -8.60
CA VAL A 80 4.91 22.36 -9.29
C VAL A 80 4.87 23.88 -9.46
N ASP A 81 5.25 24.64 -8.44
CA ASP A 81 5.32 26.11 -8.51
C ASP A 81 6.35 26.59 -9.54
N GLU A 82 7.53 25.96 -9.57
CA GLU A 82 8.57 26.22 -10.58
C GLU A 82 8.07 25.94 -12.00
N MET A 83 7.45 24.78 -12.22
CA MET A 83 6.85 24.45 -13.51
C MET A 83 5.74 25.43 -13.92
N ALA A 84 4.92 25.88 -12.97
CA ALA A 84 3.85 26.83 -13.25
C ALA A 84 4.39 28.20 -13.67
N ALA A 85 5.50 28.65 -13.07
CA ALA A 85 6.19 29.87 -13.47
C ALA A 85 6.77 29.75 -14.89
N GLU A 86 7.46 28.66 -15.21
CA GLU A 86 8.01 28.40 -16.55
C GLU A 86 6.91 28.38 -17.63
N ILE A 87 5.78 27.72 -17.36
CA ILE A 87 4.63 27.71 -18.28
C ILE A 87 4.09 29.12 -18.50
N THR A 88 4.09 29.97 -17.48
CA THR A 88 3.59 31.35 -17.58
C THR A 88 4.49 32.20 -18.49
N GLU A 89 5.81 32.10 -18.32
CA GLU A 89 6.78 32.81 -19.16
C GLU A 89 6.69 32.35 -20.62
N LEU A 90 6.71 31.04 -20.87
CA LEU A 90 6.58 30.48 -22.22
C LEU A 90 5.27 30.89 -22.91
N LYS A 91 4.17 30.98 -22.13
CA LYS A 91 2.87 31.44 -22.64
C LYS A 91 2.91 32.92 -23.03
N ASP A 92 3.64 33.75 -22.30
CA ASP A 92 3.78 35.17 -22.61
C ASP A 92 4.73 35.41 -23.79
N GLU A 93 5.77 34.62 -23.95
CA GLU A 93 6.62 34.61 -25.15
C GLU A 93 5.80 34.24 -26.40
N LEU A 94 4.98 33.19 -26.32
CA LEU A 94 4.15 32.75 -27.46
C LEU A 94 3.13 33.82 -27.90
N LYS A 95 2.60 34.63 -26.98
CA LYS A 95 1.68 35.73 -27.32
C LYS A 95 2.37 36.88 -28.06
N ARG A 96 3.70 36.97 -27.97
CA ARG A 96 4.50 38.04 -28.59
C ARG A 96 4.98 37.68 -30.01
N VAL A 97 4.70 36.44 -30.47
CA VAL A 97 4.93 35.95 -31.83
C VAL A 97 3.64 36.03 -32.62
#